data_AF-A0A8T2ANS9-F1
#
_entry.id   AF-A0A8T2ANS9-F1
#
_cell.length_a   1.000
_cell.length_b   1.000
_cell.length_c   1.000
_cell.angle_alpha   90.00
_cell.angle_beta   90.00
_cell.angle_gamma   90.00
#
_symmetry.space_group_name_H-M   'P 1'
#
loop_
_entity.id
_entity.type
_entity.pdbx_description
1 polymer ?
#
loop_
_entity_poly.entity_id
_entity_poly.type
_entity_poly.pdbx_seq_one_letter_code
_entity_poly.pdbx_strand_id
1 'polypeptide(L)'
;MVRITICSRILKFSKPYFWCATQSSSRCFNSRAQSHDLITKTITSSLQDVLTRPTWQNRSFVQCRRVSSHAQMAYDHQSVTIEKFDALCEEVKIREALEVVDILEDNGYVVDFPRILGLAKLCGEVEALEEARVVHDCITPLDARSYHTVIEMYSGCGSTDDALNVFDEMPERNSETWCIMMKCLAKNGEGERAIDMFTSFKEEGNKPDKEIFKAVFFACVSLGDINEGLLHFESMYRDYGIIPCMEDYVIVTEMLAACGHLDEALEFVERMTLEPSVEMWETLMNLCWVHGDLERGDRFAELVKKLDASRMNKESNAGLVAAKVSDSAKEKLKEMRYCQMMRDDPKLRMRKFRAGDTSHLGSDKTVAALRSLKVQMLDMGFVPATRVCLDKVEEEEKEEQLLFRSNKLAFAYAILDSKARRPLTVLQNMRTCVDGHNTLKMISLITGRELRQRDQRRFHIYKNGVCSCNDYW
;
A
#
# COMPACT_ATOMS: atom_id res chain seq x y z
N MET A 1 7.28 13.28 10.13
CA MET A 1 6.52 12.94 8.92
C MET A 1 5.36 13.93 8.85
N VAL A 2 5.08 14.56 7.69
CA VAL A 2 3.81 15.29 7.51
C VAL A 2 2.87 14.30 6.85
N ARG A 3 1.79 13.92 7.54
CA ARG A 3 0.74 13.02 7.04
C ARG A 3 -0.49 13.85 6.67
N ILE A 4 -1.03 13.65 5.47
CA ILE A 4 -2.26 14.30 5.00
C ILE A 4 -3.17 13.22 4.43
N THR A 5 -4.43 13.17 4.88
CA THR A 5 -5.43 12.20 4.40
C THR A 5 -6.46 12.85 3.48
N ILE A 6 -6.79 12.17 2.38
CA ILE A 6 -7.77 12.59 1.37
C ILE A 6 -8.99 11.68 1.44
N CYS A 7 -10.13 12.22 1.88
CA CYS A 7 -11.41 11.50 1.90
C CYS A 7 -12.35 12.02 0.81
N SER A 8 -12.79 11.17 -0.11
CA SER A 8 -13.90 11.44 -1.02
C SER A 8 -15.02 10.43 -0.83
N ARG A 9 -16.27 10.90 -0.65
CA ARG A 9 -17.45 10.06 -0.87
C ARG A 9 -17.59 9.83 -2.37
N ILE A 10 -17.93 8.60 -2.75
CA ILE A 10 -18.32 8.22 -4.11
C ILE A 10 -19.42 9.20 -4.57
N LEU A 11 -19.11 10.04 -5.56
CA LEU A 11 -20.14 10.76 -6.29
C LEU A 11 -20.90 9.74 -7.13
N LYS A 12 -22.16 9.50 -6.78
CA LYS A 12 -23.10 8.78 -7.65
C LYS A 12 -23.27 9.61 -8.92
N PHE A 13 -22.64 9.21 -10.01
CA PHE A 13 -23.02 9.69 -11.33
C PHE A 13 -24.11 8.76 -11.89
N SER A 14 -25.30 9.32 -12.07
CA SER A 14 -26.47 8.65 -12.60
C SER A 14 -26.48 8.71 -14.14
N LYS A 15 -26.47 7.53 -14.75
CA LYS A 15 -26.96 7.15 -16.10
C LYS A 15 -26.07 7.39 -17.35
N PRO A 16 -26.23 6.50 -18.37
CA PRO A 16 -25.21 6.18 -19.38
C PRO A 16 -25.57 6.66 -20.79
N TYR A 17 -24.61 7.13 -21.59
CA TYR A 17 -24.80 7.31 -23.05
C TYR A 17 -23.50 7.12 -23.85
N PHE A 18 -23.35 5.90 -24.37
CA PHE A 18 -23.06 5.47 -25.77
C PHE A 18 -22.33 6.37 -26.80
N TRP A 19 -21.47 5.65 -27.57
CA TRP A 19 -20.98 5.80 -28.97
C TRP A 19 -19.65 6.54 -29.29
N CYS A 20 -18.63 5.70 -29.60
CA CYS A 20 -17.91 5.54 -30.88
C CYS A 20 -16.49 6.12 -31.11
N ALA A 21 -15.55 5.17 -31.33
CA ALA A 21 -14.48 5.10 -32.35
C ALA A 21 -13.39 6.20 -32.40
N THR A 22 -12.10 5.96 -32.65
CA THR A 22 -11.37 4.83 -33.30
C THR A 22 -9.85 4.99 -33.09
N GLN A 23 -9.16 3.84 -33.07
CA GLN A 23 -7.82 3.51 -33.62
C GLN A 23 -6.76 4.60 -33.92
N SER A 24 -5.55 4.37 -33.40
CA SER A 24 -4.20 4.44 -34.02
C SER A 24 -3.17 4.61 -32.89
N SER A 25 -1.97 4.06 -32.88
CA SER A 25 -1.22 3.16 -33.76
C SER A 25 0.01 2.72 -32.95
N SER A 26 0.42 1.47 -33.14
CA SER A 26 1.72 0.94 -32.79
C SER A 26 2.86 1.72 -33.47
N ARG A 27 3.95 2.03 -32.74
CA ARG A 27 5.37 1.96 -33.16
C ARG A 27 6.35 2.69 -32.21
N CYS A 28 7.46 1.97 -31.94
CA CYS A 28 8.81 2.43 -31.52
C CYS A 28 8.96 2.92 -30.07
N PHE A 29 9.85 2.36 -29.24
CA PHE A 29 11.29 2.18 -29.47
C PHE A 29 11.87 0.85 -28.94
N ASN A 30 12.58 0.16 -29.82
CA ASN A 30 13.65 -0.79 -29.47
C ASN A 30 14.94 0.01 -29.27
N SER A 31 15.55 -0.04 -28.08
CA SER A 31 17.01 0.01 -27.91
C SER A 31 17.41 -0.23 -26.46
N ARG A 32 17.94 -1.42 -26.15
CA ARG A 32 19.21 -1.63 -25.43
C ARG A 32 19.36 -3.10 -25.05
N ALA A 33 19.88 -3.87 -26.00
CA ALA A 33 20.81 -4.94 -25.68
C ALA A 33 22.21 -4.34 -25.76
N GLN A 34 22.94 -4.32 -24.63
CA GLN A 34 24.41 -4.33 -24.47
C GLN A 34 24.79 -3.76 -23.11
N SER A 35 24.94 -4.64 -22.12
CA SER A 35 25.97 -4.59 -21.05
C SER A 35 25.70 -5.72 -20.03
N HIS A 36 25.76 -6.97 -20.51
CA HIS A 36 26.32 -8.04 -19.69
C HIS A 36 27.84 -7.86 -19.68
N ASP A 37 28.49 -8.18 -18.57
CA ASP A 37 29.94 -8.02 -18.27
C ASP A 37 30.39 -6.65 -17.74
N LEU A 38 30.03 -6.32 -16.49
CA LEU A 38 30.95 -5.83 -15.46
C LEU A 38 30.17 -5.60 -14.16
N ILE A 39 30.22 -6.53 -13.21
CA ILE A 39 30.28 -6.35 -11.74
C ILE A 39 30.34 -7.80 -11.17
N THR A 40 31.51 -8.42 -11.28
CA THR A 40 31.83 -9.69 -10.59
C THR A 40 33.18 -9.61 -9.88
N LYS A 41 33.73 -8.41 -9.68
CA LYS A 41 34.93 -8.19 -8.85
C LYS A 41 34.81 -6.81 -8.21
N THR A 42 35.06 -6.73 -6.90
CA THR A 42 34.78 -5.60 -5.96
C THR A 42 33.31 -5.65 -5.48
N ILE A 43 32.96 -6.32 -4.39
CA ILE A 43 33.34 -6.04 -2.99
C ILE A 43 33.56 -7.38 -2.25
N THR A 44 34.81 -7.84 -2.24
CA THR A 44 35.35 -8.84 -1.30
C THR A 44 36.36 -8.16 -0.38
N SER A 45 35.96 -7.04 0.25
CA SER A 45 36.82 -6.33 1.20
C SER A 45 36.08 -5.66 2.38
N SER A 46 34.95 -6.22 2.82
CA SER A 46 34.31 -5.80 4.07
C SER A 46 33.85 -6.95 4.96
N LEU A 47 34.43 -8.15 4.76
CA LEU A 47 34.21 -9.35 5.59
C LEU A 47 35.28 -9.55 6.68
N GLN A 48 35.96 -8.48 7.11
CA GLN A 48 36.92 -8.50 8.23
C GLN A 48 36.54 -7.62 9.43
N ASP A 49 35.44 -6.86 9.36
CA ASP A 49 34.94 -6.07 10.51
C ASP A 49 33.81 -6.76 11.32
N VAL A 50 33.46 -8.00 10.96
CA VAL A 50 32.36 -8.76 11.60
C VAL A 50 32.85 -9.59 12.80
N LEU A 51 34.17 -9.74 13.02
CA LEU A 51 34.73 -10.67 14.02
C LEU A 51 35.35 -10.04 15.28
N THR A 52 35.16 -8.74 15.55
CA THR A 52 35.68 -8.11 16.78
C THR A 52 34.71 -7.16 17.48
N ARG A 53 33.46 -7.60 17.74
CA ARG A 53 32.60 -6.90 18.69
C ARG A 53 32.53 -7.65 20.04
N PRO A 54 32.66 -6.97 21.18
CA PRO A 54 32.75 -7.61 22.48
C PRO A 54 31.44 -8.31 22.84
N THR A 55 31.55 -9.52 23.38
CA THR A 55 30.52 -10.24 24.13
C THR A 55 30.01 -9.35 25.27
N TRP A 56 28.73 -8.95 25.21
CA TRP A 56 28.08 -8.27 26.34
C TRP A 56 27.60 -9.29 27.37
N GLN A 57 28.49 -9.60 28.31
CA GLN A 57 28.10 -10.02 29.65
C GLN A 57 27.70 -8.78 30.45
N ASN A 58 26.60 -8.90 31.21
CA ASN A 58 26.03 -7.93 32.17
C ASN A 58 25.36 -6.67 31.62
N ARG A 59 24.03 -6.58 31.84
CA ARG A 59 23.30 -5.47 32.51
C ARG A 59 21.82 -5.84 32.60
N SER A 60 21.31 -6.20 33.79
CA SER A 60 20.60 -5.33 34.74
C SER A 60 19.28 -4.77 34.18
N PHE A 61 18.18 -5.22 34.80
CA PHE A 61 16.79 -4.72 34.66
C PHE A 61 16.71 -3.30 34.06
N VAL A 62 16.20 -3.20 32.83
CA VAL A 62 15.94 -1.92 32.19
C VAL A 62 14.51 -1.53 32.47
N GLN A 63 14.40 -0.46 33.25
CA GLN A 63 13.19 0.28 33.60
C GLN A 63 12.46 0.73 32.33
N CYS A 64 11.16 0.45 32.26
CA CYS A 64 10.24 0.89 31.20
C CYS A 64 10.45 2.38 30.89
N ARG A 65 10.67 2.73 29.61
CA ARG A 65 10.85 4.12 29.18
C ARG A 65 9.51 4.86 29.29
N ARG A 66 9.31 5.55 30.42
CA ARG A 66 8.23 6.53 30.60
C ARG A 66 8.22 7.54 29.45
N VAL A 67 7.08 7.68 28.80
CA VAL A 67 6.78 8.81 27.91
C VAL A 67 6.85 10.09 28.74
N SER A 68 7.77 10.99 28.40
CA SER A 68 7.84 12.30 29.03
C SER A 68 6.71 13.20 28.52
N SER A 69 5.73 13.42 29.38
CA SER A 69 4.82 14.56 29.51
C SER A 69 4.23 15.15 28.23
N HIS A 70 2.91 15.03 28.04
CA HIS A 70 1.97 16.15 27.80
C HIS A 70 0.53 15.61 28.01
N ALA A 71 -0.18 16.19 28.99
CA ALA A 71 -1.59 15.98 29.39
C ALA A 71 -1.99 14.56 29.84
N GLN A 72 -1.66 14.19 31.08
CA GLN A 72 -2.36 13.11 31.80
C GLN A 72 -3.83 13.50 31.97
N MET A 73 -4.74 12.78 31.32
CA MET A 73 -6.14 12.80 31.72
C MET A 73 -6.24 12.08 33.06
N ALA A 74 -6.69 12.79 34.10
CA ALA A 74 -6.84 12.23 35.44
C ALA A 74 -8.06 11.29 35.44
N TYR A 75 -7.84 10.01 35.11
CA TYR A 75 -8.81 8.97 35.41
C TYR A 75 -8.74 8.64 36.91
N ASP A 76 -9.91 8.50 37.51
CA ASP A 76 -10.01 8.04 38.90
C ASP A 76 -9.56 6.56 38.95
N HIS A 77 -8.42 6.30 39.59
CA HIS A 77 -7.72 5.01 39.62
C HIS A 77 -8.60 3.84 40.11
N GLN A 78 -9.73 4.12 40.77
CA GLN A 78 -10.68 3.11 41.27
C GLN A 78 -11.81 2.73 40.28
N SER A 79 -11.92 3.37 39.11
CA SER A 79 -13.08 3.22 38.19
C SER A 79 -12.80 2.58 36.83
N VAL A 80 -11.55 2.16 36.58
CA VAL A 80 -11.13 1.64 35.27
C VAL A 80 -11.39 0.13 35.20
N THR A 81 -12.14 -0.29 34.16
CA THR A 81 -12.50 -1.70 33.94
C THR A 81 -12.06 -2.19 32.57
N ILE A 82 -12.06 -3.51 32.35
CA ILE A 82 -11.75 -4.12 31.05
C ILE A 82 -12.78 -3.71 29.99
N GLU A 83 -14.05 -3.51 30.35
CA GLU A 83 -15.08 -3.04 29.42
C GLU A 83 -14.78 -1.62 28.92
N LYS A 84 -14.13 -0.80 29.74
CA LYS A 84 -13.68 0.53 29.32
C LYS A 84 -12.55 0.43 28.29
N PHE A 85 -11.62 -0.51 28.47
CA PHE A 85 -10.60 -0.79 27.45
C PHE A 85 -11.24 -1.22 26.13
N ASP A 86 -12.19 -2.15 26.17
CA ASP A 86 -12.89 -2.65 24.98
C ASP A 86 -13.63 -1.51 24.26
N ALA A 87 -14.35 -0.66 25.00
CA ALA A 87 -15.04 0.51 24.45
C ALA A 87 -14.08 1.54 23.79
N LEU A 88 -12.91 1.78 24.39
CA LEU A 88 -11.90 2.68 23.81
C LEU A 88 -11.32 2.12 22.51
N CYS A 89 -11.14 0.80 22.42
CA CYS A 89 -10.73 0.13 21.19
C CYS A 89 -11.78 0.25 20.08
N GLU A 90 -13.07 0.05 20.40
CA GLU A 90 -14.18 0.24 19.47
C GLU A 90 -14.30 1.68 18.97
N GLU A 91 -14.02 2.65 19.85
CA GLU A 91 -13.97 4.06 19.49
C GLU A 91 -12.69 4.45 18.73
N VAL A 92 -11.68 3.57 18.64
CA VAL A 92 -10.35 3.82 18.04
C VAL A 92 -9.48 4.81 18.84
N LYS A 93 -9.75 4.96 20.14
CA LYS A 93 -8.98 5.80 21.08
C LYS A 93 -7.76 5.06 21.61
N ILE A 94 -6.83 4.73 20.72
CA ILE A 94 -5.69 3.85 21.02
C ILE A 94 -4.82 4.39 22.15
N ARG A 95 -4.59 5.71 22.20
CA ARG A 95 -3.78 6.32 23.27
C ARG A 95 -4.43 6.17 24.64
N GLU A 96 -5.72 6.48 24.75
CA GLU A 96 -6.48 6.29 25.99
C GLU A 96 -6.55 4.79 26.37
N ALA A 97 -6.68 3.90 25.39
CA ALA A 97 -6.68 2.46 25.62
C ALA A 97 -5.35 1.98 26.22
N LEU A 98 -4.21 2.48 25.73
CA LEU A 98 -2.89 2.20 26.30
C LEU A 98 -2.73 2.74 27.72
N GLU A 99 -3.19 3.97 28.00
CA GLU A 99 -3.19 4.51 29.37
C GLU A 99 -4.03 3.65 30.32
N VAL A 100 -5.15 3.10 29.83
CA VAL A 100 -5.98 2.17 30.60
C VAL A 100 -5.27 0.84 30.85
N VAL A 101 -4.46 0.33 29.91
CA VAL A 101 -3.63 -0.87 30.13
C VAL A 101 -2.68 -0.63 31.30
N ASP A 102 -1.93 0.49 31.30
CA ASP A 102 -1.00 0.83 32.37
C ASP A 102 -1.71 0.90 33.74
N ILE A 103 -2.90 1.52 33.80
CA ILE A 103 -3.69 1.64 35.05
C ILE A 103 -4.21 0.29 35.52
N LEU A 104 -4.66 -0.59 34.61
CA LEU A 104 -5.14 -1.92 34.96
C LEU A 104 -4.01 -2.77 35.54
N GLU A 105 -2.82 -2.71 34.94
CA GLU A 105 -1.61 -3.38 35.43
C GLU A 105 -1.19 -2.88 36.82
N ASP A 106 -1.17 -1.56 37.03
CA ASP A 106 -0.89 -0.95 38.35
C ASP A 106 -1.89 -1.39 39.44
N ASN A 107 -3.14 -1.65 39.04
CA ASN A 107 -4.20 -2.15 39.92
C ASN A 107 -4.17 -3.69 40.11
N GLY A 108 -3.20 -4.40 39.51
CA GLY A 108 -3.06 -5.85 39.61
C GLY A 108 -3.97 -6.66 38.69
N TYR A 109 -4.62 -6.03 37.71
CA TYR A 109 -5.38 -6.70 36.66
C TYR A 109 -4.49 -6.91 35.42
N VAL A 110 -4.61 -8.07 34.79
CA VAL A 110 -3.89 -8.38 33.55
C VAL A 110 -4.86 -8.24 32.38
N VAL A 111 -4.55 -7.34 31.44
CA VAL A 111 -5.24 -7.32 30.14
C VAL A 111 -4.82 -8.58 29.39
N ASP A 112 -5.80 -9.39 29.00
CA ASP A 112 -5.51 -10.68 28.41
C ASP A 112 -4.84 -10.53 27.03
N PHE A 113 -4.00 -11.52 26.72
CA PHE A 113 -3.21 -11.52 25.50
C PHE A 113 -4.02 -11.29 24.21
N PRO A 114 -5.23 -11.88 24.04
CA PRO A 114 -6.08 -11.61 22.87
C PRO A 114 -6.48 -10.15 22.69
N ARG A 115 -6.70 -9.40 23.79
CA ARG A 115 -7.01 -7.97 23.74
C ARG A 115 -5.84 -7.14 23.27
N ILE A 116 -4.63 -7.45 23.74
CA ILE A 116 -3.41 -6.76 23.30
C ILE A 116 -3.14 -7.05 21.81
N LEU A 117 -3.31 -8.30 21.35
CA LEU A 117 -3.22 -8.62 19.92
C LEU A 117 -4.32 -7.91 19.09
N GLY A 118 -5.52 -7.77 19.65
CA GLY A 118 -6.61 -6.98 19.05
C GLY A 118 -6.23 -5.51 18.89
N LEU A 119 -5.61 -4.91 19.92
CA LEU A 119 -5.10 -3.54 19.88
C LEU A 119 -3.96 -3.39 18.86
N ALA A 120 -3.06 -4.37 18.75
CA ALA A 120 -2.00 -4.38 17.75
C ALA A 120 -2.57 -4.40 16.32
N LYS A 121 -3.55 -5.26 16.06
CA LYS A 121 -4.25 -5.30 14.78
C LYS A 121 -4.91 -3.97 14.46
N LEU A 122 -5.62 -3.38 15.44
CA LEU A 122 -6.24 -2.06 15.29
C LEU A 122 -5.18 -1.02 14.91
N CYS A 123 -4.04 -0.99 15.60
CA CYS A 123 -2.92 -0.09 15.28
C CYS A 123 -2.48 -0.22 13.83
N GLY A 124 -2.36 -1.45 13.31
CA GLY A 124 -2.04 -1.68 11.89
C GLY A 124 -3.13 -1.18 10.93
N GLU A 125 -4.40 -1.41 11.25
CA GLU A 125 -5.54 -1.00 10.41
C GLU A 125 -5.70 0.51 10.31
N VAL A 126 -5.41 1.23 11.39
CA VAL A 126 -5.55 2.69 11.47
C VAL A 126 -4.22 3.44 11.31
N GLU A 127 -3.15 2.71 11.02
CA GLU A 127 -1.79 3.23 10.73
C GLU A 127 -1.15 3.96 11.94
N ALA A 128 -1.27 3.40 13.13
CA ALA A 128 -0.87 3.94 14.43
C ALA A 128 0.57 3.62 14.80
N LEU A 129 1.54 4.15 14.06
CA LEU A 129 2.93 3.72 14.23
C LEU A 129 3.51 4.01 15.63
N GLU A 130 3.25 5.19 16.20
CA GLU A 130 3.82 5.53 17.52
C GLU A 130 3.21 4.67 18.62
N GLU A 131 1.90 4.46 18.56
CA GLU A 131 1.18 3.59 19.50
C GLU A 131 1.51 2.11 19.27
N ALA A 132 1.70 1.68 18.03
CA ALA A 132 2.11 0.32 17.66
C ALA A 132 3.45 -0.07 18.30
N ARG A 133 4.39 0.88 18.44
CA ARG A 133 5.66 0.64 19.14
C ARG A 133 5.45 0.39 20.63
N VAL A 134 4.54 1.14 21.26
CA VAL A 134 4.18 0.91 22.67
C VAL A 134 3.48 -0.45 22.82
N VAL A 135 2.53 -0.76 21.94
CA VAL A 135 1.84 -2.06 21.96
C VAL A 135 2.81 -3.21 21.75
N HIS A 136 3.81 -3.08 20.88
CA HIS A 136 4.84 -4.12 20.68
C HIS A 136 5.57 -4.43 21.99
N ASP A 137 5.95 -3.40 22.76
CA ASP A 137 6.61 -3.61 24.07
C ASP A 137 5.71 -4.39 25.06
N CYS A 138 4.39 -4.28 24.94
CA CYS A 138 3.41 -5.03 25.75
C CYS A 138 3.26 -6.51 25.34
N ILE A 139 3.67 -6.92 24.14
CA ILE A 139 3.47 -8.29 23.62
C ILE A 139 4.71 -9.16 23.92
N THR A 140 5.22 -9.12 25.16
CA THR A 140 6.40 -9.92 25.53
C THR A 140 6.05 -10.99 26.59
N PRO A 141 6.51 -12.25 26.43
CA PRO A 141 7.30 -12.79 25.31
C PRO A 141 6.45 -13.11 24.08
N LEU A 142 7.05 -12.96 22.89
CA LEU A 142 6.41 -13.27 21.61
C LEU A 142 6.43 -14.78 21.34
N ASP A 143 5.27 -15.39 21.11
CA ASP A 143 5.16 -16.68 20.42
C ASP A 143 5.11 -16.47 18.89
N ALA A 144 5.13 -17.55 18.11
CA ALA A 144 5.11 -17.46 16.64
C ALA A 144 3.92 -16.63 16.11
N ARG A 145 2.73 -16.78 16.72
CA ARG A 145 1.52 -16.04 16.33
C ARG A 145 1.62 -14.56 16.66
N SER A 146 2.29 -14.25 17.76
CA SER A 146 2.54 -12.90 18.23
C SER A 146 3.50 -12.18 17.30
N TYR A 147 4.58 -12.84 16.89
CA TYR A 147 5.50 -12.33 15.87
C TYR A 147 4.78 -11.99 14.57
N HIS A 148 3.93 -12.89 14.06
CA HIS A 148 3.13 -12.63 12.86
C HIS A 148 2.23 -11.40 13.02
N THR A 149 1.53 -11.30 14.14
CA THR A 149 0.62 -10.17 14.42
C THR A 149 1.39 -8.84 14.48
N VAL A 150 2.56 -8.82 15.10
CA VAL A 150 3.41 -7.62 15.20
C VAL A 150 3.97 -7.23 13.82
N ILE A 151 4.42 -8.18 13.01
CA ILE A 151 4.84 -7.92 11.62
C ILE A 151 3.68 -7.34 10.80
N GLU A 152 2.47 -7.90 10.92
CA GLU A 152 1.28 -7.38 10.23
C GLU A 152 0.87 -5.98 10.73
N MET A 153 1.01 -5.70 12.03
CA MET A 153 0.77 -4.38 12.61
C MET A 153 1.72 -3.34 11.99
N TYR A 154 3.02 -3.62 11.96
CA TYR A 154 4.01 -2.72 11.36
C TYR A 154 3.83 -2.60 9.84
N SER A 155 3.45 -3.69 9.16
CA SER A 155 3.06 -3.69 7.75
C SER A 155 1.89 -2.75 7.50
N GLY A 156 0.86 -2.78 8.35
CA GLY A 156 -0.29 -1.89 8.30
C GLY A 156 0.11 -0.42 8.46
N CYS A 157 1.03 -0.14 9.38
CA CYS A 157 1.59 1.18 9.65
C CYS A 157 2.56 1.70 8.58
N GLY A 158 2.98 0.86 7.64
CA GLY A 158 3.98 1.18 6.63
C GLY A 158 5.40 1.31 7.17
N SER A 159 5.71 0.68 8.30
CA SER A 159 7.06 0.62 8.87
C SER A 159 7.71 -0.74 8.60
N THR A 160 8.19 -0.92 7.38
CA THR A 160 8.83 -2.16 6.92
C THR A 160 10.12 -2.48 7.68
N ASP A 161 10.86 -1.46 8.12
CA ASP A 161 12.09 -1.64 8.90
C ASP A 161 11.79 -2.15 10.32
N ASP A 162 10.75 -1.62 10.99
CA ASP A 162 10.33 -2.15 12.30
C ASP A 162 9.82 -3.61 12.16
N ALA A 163 9.12 -3.93 11.07
CA ALA A 163 8.70 -5.30 10.76
C ALA A 163 9.88 -6.26 10.53
N LEU A 164 10.94 -5.80 9.84
CA LEU A 164 12.16 -6.58 9.63
C LEU A 164 12.92 -6.80 10.92
N ASN A 165 13.01 -5.82 11.81
CA ASN A 165 13.66 -6.01 13.11
C ASN A 165 12.98 -7.14 13.89
N VAL A 166 11.64 -7.17 13.89
CA VAL A 166 10.85 -8.23 14.54
C VAL A 166 11.13 -9.58 13.89
N PHE A 167 11.18 -9.64 12.56
CA PHE A 167 11.53 -10.84 11.81
C PHE A 167 12.95 -11.33 12.14
N ASP A 168 13.92 -10.42 12.25
CA ASP A 168 15.32 -10.70 12.57
C ASP A 168 15.52 -11.19 14.01
N GLU A 169 14.65 -10.77 14.93
CA GLU A 169 14.63 -11.19 16.33
C GLU A 169 13.98 -12.57 16.56
N MET A 170 13.29 -13.15 15.55
CA MET A 170 12.64 -14.45 15.71
C MET A 170 13.66 -15.57 15.90
N PRO A 171 13.52 -16.40 16.96
CA PRO A 171 14.44 -17.52 17.21
C PRO A 171 14.31 -18.62 16.16
N GLU A 172 13.10 -18.85 15.66
CA GLU A 172 12.81 -19.81 14.59
C GLU A 172 11.88 -19.16 13.57
N ARG A 173 12.19 -19.35 12.28
CA ARG A 173 11.37 -18.88 11.15
C ARG A 173 10.88 -20.06 10.36
N ASN A 174 9.59 -20.08 10.04
CA ASN A 174 8.97 -21.08 9.19
C ASN A 174 8.52 -20.44 7.87
N SER A 175 8.09 -21.26 6.90
CA SER A 175 7.61 -20.80 5.58
C SER A 175 6.56 -19.69 5.68
N GLU A 176 5.65 -19.78 6.65
CA GLU A 176 4.61 -18.77 6.89
C GLU A 176 5.20 -17.40 7.28
N THR A 177 6.18 -17.37 8.19
CA THR A 177 6.87 -16.13 8.58
C THR A 177 7.54 -15.44 7.38
N TRP A 178 8.24 -16.20 6.54
CA TRP A 178 8.87 -15.69 5.32
C TRP A 178 7.83 -15.12 4.34
N CYS A 179 6.73 -15.84 4.15
CA CYS A 179 5.62 -15.42 3.30
C CYS A 179 5.00 -14.09 3.79
N ILE A 180 4.77 -13.93 5.09
CA ILE A 180 4.25 -12.69 5.69
C ILE A 180 5.22 -11.52 5.45
N MET A 181 6.52 -11.72 5.66
CA MET A 181 7.52 -10.67 5.48
C MET A 181 7.62 -10.22 4.01
N MET A 182 7.61 -11.17 3.06
CA MET A 182 7.60 -10.88 1.62
C MET A 182 6.35 -10.09 1.21
N LYS A 183 5.17 -10.52 1.67
CA LYS A 183 3.90 -9.80 1.45
C LYS A 183 3.92 -8.40 2.07
N CYS A 184 4.54 -8.24 3.26
CA CYS A 184 4.70 -6.96 3.93
C CYS A 184 5.51 -5.97 3.08
N LEU A 185 6.67 -6.39 2.57
CA LEU A 185 7.54 -5.57 1.72
C LEU A 185 6.84 -5.21 0.40
N ALA A 186 6.27 -6.19 -0.29
CA ALA A 186 5.58 -5.99 -1.56
C ALA A 186 4.41 -4.99 -1.43
N LYS A 187 3.57 -5.13 -0.38
CA LYS A 187 2.43 -4.24 -0.11
C LYS A 187 2.85 -2.80 0.16
N ASN A 188 4.02 -2.63 0.76
CA ASN A 188 4.59 -1.32 1.10
C ASN A 188 5.47 -0.73 -0.03
N GLY A 189 5.38 -1.31 -1.23
CA GLY A 189 6.05 -0.79 -2.43
C GLY A 189 7.56 -1.10 -2.46
N GLU A 190 8.00 -2.11 -1.71
CA GLU A 190 9.39 -2.55 -1.63
C GLU A 190 9.54 -3.94 -2.27
N GLY A 191 9.03 -4.08 -3.50
CA GLY A 191 9.01 -5.35 -4.22
C GLY A 191 10.41 -5.96 -4.44
N GLU A 192 11.44 -5.14 -4.64
CA GLU A 192 12.83 -5.62 -4.81
C GLU A 192 13.31 -6.33 -3.54
N ARG A 193 13.13 -5.69 -2.37
CA ARG A 193 13.44 -6.31 -1.07
C ARG A 193 12.62 -7.58 -0.83
N ALA A 194 11.39 -7.67 -1.36
CA ALA A 194 10.58 -8.88 -1.26
C ALA A 194 11.16 -10.04 -2.10
N ILE A 195 11.72 -9.76 -3.28
CA ILE A 195 12.44 -10.75 -4.10
C ILE A 195 13.80 -11.11 -3.49
N ASP A 196 14.51 -10.16 -2.89
CA ASP A 196 15.72 -10.43 -2.12
C ASP A 196 15.40 -11.38 -0.95
N MET A 197 14.29 -11.16 -0.25
CA MET A 197 13.82 -12.03 0.82
C MET A 197 13.52 -13.46 0.33
N PHE A 198 12.98 -13.62 -0.88
CA PHE A 198 12.82 -14.94 -1.52
C PHE A 198 14.17 -15.60 -1.82
N THR A 199 15.17 -14.81 -2.20
CA THR A 199 16.52 -15.31 -2.44
C THR A 199 17.16 -15.81 -1.14
N SER A 200 17.12 -15.01 -0.08
CA SER A 200 17.57 -15.41 1.26
C SER A 200 16.85 -16.66 1.78
N PHE A 201 15.53 -16.75 1.58
CA PHE A 201 14.75 -17.93 1.94
C PHE A 201 15.31 -19.22 1.34
N LYS A 202 15.68 -19.20 0.04
CA LYS A 202 16.29 -20.34 -0.65
C LYS A 202 17.72 -20.60 -0.19
N GLU A 203 18.51 -19.57 0.08
CA GLU A 203 19.90 -19.68 0.54
C GLU A 203 20.00 -20.33 1.93
N GLU A 204 19.00 -20.14 2.78
CA GLU A 204 18.86 -20.87 4.05
C GLU A 204 18.43 -22.34 3.88
N GLY A 205 18.31 -22.83 2.64
CA GLY A 205 17.97 -24.22 2.33
C GLY A 205 16.48 -24.52 2.40
N ASN A 206 15.62 -23.49 2.55
CA ASN A 206 14.18 -23.69 2.56
C ASN A 206 13.66 -23.99 1.15
N LYS A 207 12.64 -24.85 1.08
CA LYS A 207 11.97 -25.19 -0.18
C LYS A 207 10.70 -24.34 -0.32
N PRO A 208 10.56 -23.57 -1.41
CA PRO A 208 9.34 -22.84 -1.70
C PRO A 208 8.14 -23.78 -1.82
N ASP A 209 7.04 -23.39 -1.19
CA ASP A 209 5.73 -23.98 -1.38
C ASP A 209 4.83 -23.04 -2.21
N LYS A 210 3.57 -23.43 -2.41
CA LYS A 210 2.61 -22.60 -3.15
C LYS A 210 2.42 -21.21 -2.54
N GLU A 211 2.41 -21.09 -1.22
CA GLU A 211 2.16 -19.81 -0.55
C GLU A 211 3.35 -18.85 -0.70
N ILE A 212 4.58 -19.38 -0.71
CA ILE A 212 5.78 -18.59 -1.05
C ILE A 212 5.69 -18.06 -2.49
N PHE A 213 5.34 -18.90 -3.46
CA PHE A 213 5.18 -18.45 -4.84
C PHE A 213 4.10 -17.37 -5.00
N LYS A 214 2.98 -17.48 -4.28
CA LYS A 214 1.97 -16.40 -4.24
C LYS A 214 2.54 -15.08 -3.72
N ALA A 215 3.39 -15.11 -2.69
CA ALA A 215 4.07 -13.92 -2.19
C ALA A 215 5.07 -13.33 -3.23
N VAL A 216 5.77 -14.20 -3.97
CA VAL A 216 6.65 -13.80 -5.08
C VAL A 216 5.86 -13.12 -6.19
N PHE A 217 4.75 -13.71 -6.65
CA PHE A 217 3.91 -13.09 -7.69
C PHE A 217 3.37 -11.73 -7.24
N PHE A 218 2.98 -11.60 -5.96
CA PHE A 218 2.58 -10.32 -5.40
C PHE A 218 3.72 -9.28 -5.39
N ALA A 219 4.96 -9.70 -5.15
CA ALA A 219 6.14 -8.85 -5.31
C ALA A 219 6.36 -8.44 -6.78
N CYS A 220 6.20 -9.36 -7.73
CA CYS A 220 6.27 -9.07 -9.16
C CYS A 220 5.21 -8.05 -9.60
N VAL A 221 3.96 -8.16 -9.11
CA VAL A 221 2.92 -7.13 -9.32
C VAL A 221 3.35 -5.79 -8.75
N SER A 222 3.95 -5.79 -7.55
CA SER A 222 4.47 -4.57 -6.93
C SER A 222 5.55 -3.93 -7.82
N LEU A 223 6.41 -4.72 -8.44
CA LEU A 223 7.46 -4.24 -9.33
C LEU A 223 7.00 -3.92 -10.76
N GLY A 224 5.87 -4.46 -11.18
CA GLY A 224 5.49 -4.45 -12.58
C GLY A 224 6.33 -5.41 -13.44
N ASP A 225 7.05 -6.35 -12.84
CA ASP A 225 7.95 -7.25 -13.57
C ASP A 225 7.27 -8.57 -13.90
N ILE A 226 6.57 -8.57 -15.04
CA ILE A 226 5.86 -9.76 -15.53
C ILE A 226 6.82 -10.87 -15.97
N ASN A 227 8.04 -10.54 -16.39
CA ASN A 227 8.99 -11.52 -16.88
C ASN A 227 9.53 -12.35 -15.71
N GLU A 228 9.92 -11.68 -14.63
CA GLU A 228 10.33 -12.36 -13.39
C GLU A 228 9.19 -13.23 -12.84
N GLY A 229 7.95 -12.72 -12.90
CA GLY A 229 6.76 -13.47 -12.49
C GLY A 229 6.55 -14.76 -13.30
N LEU A 230 6.66 -14.69 -14.62
CA LEU A 230 6.53 -15.87 -15.49
C LEU A 230 7.69 -16.85 -15.31
N LEU A 231 8.92 -16.37 -15.11
CA LEU A 231 10.07 -17.22 -14.78
C LEU A 231 9.85 -17.99 -13.48
N HIS A 232 9.31 -17.33 -12.45
CA HIS A 232 8.98 -17.98 -11.21
C HIS A 232 7.83 -18.97 -11.35
N PHE A 233 6.79 -18.66 -12.14
CA PHE A 233 5.73 -19.61 -12.44
C PHE A 233 6.25 -20.86 -13.17
N GLU A 234 7.19 -20.71 -14.09
CA GLU A 234 7.86 -21.84 -14.73
C GLU A 234 8.71 -22.66 -13.76
N SER A 235 9.47 -21.99 -12.89
CA SER A 235 10.28 -22.66 -11.87
C SER A 235 9.43 -23.48 -10.89
N MET A 236 8.20 -23.03 -10.60
CA MET A 236 7.29 -23.69 -9.66
C MET A 236 7.09 -25.17 -10.02
N TYR A 237 6.82 -25.48 -11.28
CA TYR A 237 6.66 -26.87 -11.72
C TYR A 237 7.97 -27.53 -12.17
N ARG A 238 8.88 -26.79 -12.83
CA ARG A 238 10.13 -27.37 -13.38
C ARG A 238 11.15 -27.71 -12.31
N ASP A 239 11.34 -26.81 -11.35
CA ASP A 239 12.44 -26.87 -10.39
C ASP A 239 11.96 -27.41 -9.03
N TYR A 240 10.69 -27.18 -8.67
CA TYR A 240 10.10 -27.60 -7.39
C TYR A 240 9.01 -28.68 -7.50
N GLY A 241 8.61 -29.07 -8.72
CA GLY A 241 7.62 -30.13 -8.93
C GLY A 241 6.20 -29.77 -8.44
N ILE A 242 5.90 -28.49 -8.24
CA ILE A 242 4.60 -28.02 -7.79
C ILE A 242 3.69 -27.87 -9.01
N ILE A 243 2.69 -28.73 -9.11
CA ILE A 243 1.72 -28.70 -10.21
C ILE A 243 0.75 -27.51 -10.01
N PRO A 244 0.66 -26.56 -10.96
CA PRO A 244 -0.26 -25.43 -10.88
C PRO A 244 -1.72 -25.90 -10.93
N CYS A 245 -2.54 -25.42 -9.99
CA CYS A 245 -3.99 -25.57 -10.04
C CYS A 245 -4.65 -24.28 -10.58
N MET A 246 -5.97 -24.28 -10.75
CA MET A 246 -6.69 -23.11 -11.26
C MET A 246 -6.44 -21.84 -10.46
N GLU A 247 -6.29 -21.93 -9.14
CA GLU A 247 -5.95 -20.78 -8.29
C GLU A 247 -4.61 -20.16 -8.68
N ASP A 248 -3.60 -20.99 -8.99
CA ASP A 248 -2.27 -20.53 -9.39
C ASP A 248 -2.35 -19.80 -10.76
N TYR A 249 -3.14 -20.32 -11.70
CA TYR A 249 -3.38 -19.64 -12.99
C TYR A 249 -4.13 -18.31 -12.82
N VAL A 250 -5.10 -18.23 -11.89
CA VAL A 250 -5.81 -16.97 -11.60
C VAL A 250 -4.84 -15.92 -11.08
N ILE A 251 -3.91 -16.29 -10.19
CA ILE A 251 -2.93 -15.37 -9.63
C ILE A 251 -1.94 -14.86 -10.68
N VAL A 252 -1.47 -15.73 -11.58
CA VAL A 252 -0.59 -15.31 -12.68
C VAL A 252 -1.34 -14.42 -13.67
N THR A 253 -2.60 -14.73 -13.96
CA THR A 253 -3.45 -13.88 -14.82
C THR A 253 -3.71 -12.52 -14.17
N GLU A 254 -4.00 -12.50 -12.86
CA GLU A 254 -4.12 -11.27 -12.08
C GLU A 254 -2.81 -10.48 -12.15
N MET A 255 -1.67 -11.14 -12.01
CA MET A 255 -0.36 -10.50 -12.07
C MET A 255 -0.13 -9.79 -13.40
N LEU A 256 -0.32 -10.50 -14.52
CA LEU A 256 -0.17 -9.93 -15.88
C LEU A 256 -1.14 -8.76 -16.10
N ALA A 257 -2.43 -8.98 -15.81
CA ALA A 257 -3.46 -7.98 -16.04
C ALA A 257 -3.36 -6.79 -15.08
N ALA A 258 -2.89 -6.97 -13.84
CA ALA A 258 -2.68 -5.87 -12.89
C ALA A 258 -1.56 -4.93 -13.36
N CYS A 259 -0.54 -5.48 -14.02
CA CYS A 259 0.50 -4.73 -14.71
C CYS A 259 0.03 -4.16 -16.07
N GLY A 260 -1.26 -4.25 -16.43
CA GLY A 260 -1.80 -3.67 -17.66
C GLY A 260 -1.49 -4.47 -18.92
N HIS A 261 -0.84 -5.62 -18.79
CA HIS A 261 -0.55 -6.57 -19.87
C HIS A 261 -1.79 -7.44 -20.13
N LEU A 262 -2.90 -6.80 -20.52
CA LEU A 262 -4.20 -7.47 -20.71
C LEU A 262 -4.17 -8.48 -21.86
N ASP A 263 -3.42 -8.19 -22.92
CA ASP A 263 -3.32 -9.07 -24.07
C ASP A 263 -2.51 -10.33 -23.71
N GLU A 264 -1.37 -10.15 -23.04
CA GLU A 264 -0.54 -11.25 -22.55
C GLU A 264 -1.27 -12.10 -21.49
N ALA A 265 -2.09 -11.47 -20.64
CA ALA A 265 -2.95 -12.18 -19.70
C ALA A 265 -3.98 -13.07 -20.41
N LEU A 266 -4.56 -12.60 -21.53
CA LEU A 266 -5.49 -13.40 -22.33
C LEU A 266 -4.79 -14.52 -23.08
N GLU A 267 -3.64 -14.25 -23.70
CA GLU A 267 -2.81 -15.28 -24.33
C GLU A 267 -2.39 -16.37 -23.33
N PHE A 268 -2.09 -15.99 -22.08
CA PHE A 268 -1.80 -16.93 -21.01
C PHE A 268 -3.01 -17.85 -20.69
N VAL A 269 -4.21 -17.27 -20.58
CA VAL A 269 -5.46 -18.03 -20.37
C VAL A 269 -5.77 -18.93 -21.56
N GLU A 270 -5.52 -18.49 -22.80
CA GLU A 270 -5.75 -19.30 -24.00
C GLU A 270 -4.78 -20.49 -24.12
N ARG A 271 -3.56 -20.35 -23.59
CA ARG A 271 -2.54 -21.40 -23.61
C ARG A 271 -2.72 -22.46 -22.53
N MET A 272 -3.53 -22.19 -21.51
CA MET A 272 -3.65 -23.13 -20.39
C MET A 272 -4.45 -24.37 -20.80
N THR A 273 -4.12 -25.51 -20.18
CA THR A 273 -4.76 -26.79 -20.47
C THR A 273 -6.05 -27.02 -19.68
N LEU A 274 -6.37 -26.14 -18.74
CA LEU A 274 -7.54 -26.21 -17.88
C LEU A 274 -8.64 -25.30 -18.40
N GLU A 275 -9.89 -25.62 -18.11
CA GLU A 275 -11.00 -24.70 -18.42
C GLU A 275 -10.97 -23.49 -17.48
N PRO A 276 -11.07 -22.25 -18.00
CA PRO A 276 -11.05 -21.05 -17.17
C PRO A 276 -12.20 -21.02 -16.16
N SER A 277 -11.86 -20.76 -14.90
CA SER A 277 -12.84 -20.64 -13.81
C SER A 277 -13.62 -19.32 -13.91
N VAL A 278 -14.76 -19.25 -13.22
CA VAL A 278 -15.52 -17.99 -13.12
C VAL A 278 -14.69 -16.88 -12.49
N GLU A 279 -13.88 -17.22 -11.49
CA GLU A 279 -12.96 -16.29 -10.82
C GLU A 279 -11.92 -15.70 -11.77
N MET A 280 -11.40 -16.50 -12.72
CA MET A 280 -10.49 -16.01 -13.76
C MET A 280 -11.12 -14.88 -14.58
N TRP A 281 -12.34 -15.10 -15.05
CA TRP A 281 -13.08 -14.13 -15.85
C TRP A 281 -13.49 -12.90 -15.02
N GLU A 282 -13.83 -13.09 -13.75
CA GLU A 282 -14.09 -12.00 -12.80
C GLU A 282 -12.84 -11.12 -12.60
N THR A 283 -11.67 -11.73 -12.46
CA THR A 283 -10.38 -11.03 -12.36
C THR A 283 -10.07 -10.23 -13.62
N LEU A 284 -10.18 -10.83 -14.80
CA LEU A 284 -9.96 -10.14 -16.08
C LEU A 284 -10.97 -9.01 -16.30
N MET A 285 -12.25 -9.24 -16.01
CA MET A 285 -13.31 -8.22 -16.05
C MET A 285 -12.91 -6.98 -15.21
N ASN A 286 -12.58 -7.20 -13.94
CA ASN A 286 -12.24 -6.12 -13.01
C ASN A 286 -10.98 -5.36 -13.45
N LEU A 287 -9.97 -6.07 -13.95
CA LEU A 287 -8.71 -5.46 -14.37
C LEU A 287 -8.82 -4.73 -15.72
N CYS A 288 -9.65 -5.21 -16.64
CA CYS A 288 -10.01 -4.48 -17.87
C CYS A 288 -10.68 -3.14 -17.55
N TRP A 289 -11.68 -3.12 -16.67
CA TRP A 289 -12.32 -1.85 -16.26
C TRP A 289 -11.34 -0.91 -15.57
N VAL A 290 -10.48 -1.45 -14.71
CA VAL A 290 -9.40 -0.71 -14.04
C VAL A 290 -8.47 -0.01 -15.02
N HIS A 291 -8.11 -0.68 -16.12
CA HIS A 291 -7.21 -0.15 -17.15
C HIS A 291 -7.93 0.62 -18.26
N GLY A 292 -9.25 0.75 -18.17
CA GLY A 292 -10.08 1.48 -19.13
C GLY A 292 -10.44 0.72 -20.40
N ASP A 293 -10.13 -0.58 -20.48
CA ASP A 293 -10.61 -1.48 -21.54
C ASP A 293 -12.05 -1.93 -21.24
N LEU A 294 -12.98 -0.96 -21.38
CA LEU A 294 -14.38 -1.16 -21.04
C LEU A 294 -15.05 -2.21 -21.94
N GLU A 295 -14.63 -2.32 -23.21
CA GLU A 295 -15.21 -3.28 -24.15
C GLU A 295 -14.94 -4.72 -23.71
N ARG A 296 -13.67 -5.07 -23.40
CA ARG A 296 -13.35 -6.41 -22.92
C ARG A 296 -13.94 -6.66 -21.54
N GLY A 297 -13.90 -5.66 -20.66
CA GLY A 297 -14.52 -5.72 -19.33
C GLY A 297 -16.00 -6.09 -19.40
N ASP A 298 -16.77 -5.42 -20.26
CA ASP A 298 -18.21 -5.68 -20.41
C ASP A 298 -18.49 -7.06 -21.03
N ARG A 299 -17.65 -7.52 -21.97
CA ARG A 299 -17.76 -8.89 -22.50
C ARG A 299 -17.52 -9.94 -21.43
N PHE A 300 -16.50 -9.75 -20.59
CA PHE A 300 -16.23 -10.67 -19.47
C PHE A 300 -17.32 -10.60 -18.41
N ALA A 301 -17.93 -9.44 -18.16
CA ALA A 301 -19.07 -9.32 -17.26
C ALA A 301 -20.27 -10.15 -17.70
N GLU A 302 -20.60 -10.14 -19.00
CA GLU A 302 -21.66 -10.99 -19.55
C GLU A 302 -21.31 -12.48 -19.45
N LEU A 303 -20.04 -12.84 -19.58
CA LEU A 303 -19.57 -14.22 -19.39
C LEU A 303 -19.69 -14.66 -17.93
N VAL A 304 -19.17 -13.86 -16.98
CA VAL A 304 -19.28 -14.11 -15.53
C VAL A 304 -20.74 -14.26 -15.13
N LYS A 305 -21.63 -13.39 -15.61
CA LYS A 305 -23.07 -13.45 -15.34
C LYS A 305 -23.73 -14.72 -15.86
N LYS A 306 -23.31 -15.22 -17.02
CA LYS A 306 -23.80 -16.48 -17.59
C LYS A 306 -23.32 -17.70 -16.80
N LEU A 307 -22.09 -17.66 -16.31
CA LEU A 307 -21.48 -18.77 -15.56
C LEU A 307 -21.97 -18.80 -14.10
N ASP A 308 -22.00 -17.66 -13.43
CA ASP A 308 -22.47 -17.50 -12.06
C ASP A 308 -22.98 -16.06 -11.81
N ALA A 309 -24.30 -15.89 -11.85
CA ALA A 309 -24.92 -14.59 -11.62
C ALA A 309 -24.71 -14.05 -10.19
N SER A 310 -24.35 -14.88 -9.20
CA SER A 310 -24.13 -14.45 -7.82
C SER A 310 -22.86 -13.61 -7.64
N ARG A 311 -21.90 -13.75 -8.56
CA ARG A 311 -20.66 -12.96 -8.60
C ARG A 311 -20.90 -11.50 -9.01
N MET A 312 -22.05 -11.20 -9.61
CA MET A 312 -22.39 -9.85 -10.05
C MET A 312 -23.07 -9.06 -8.92
N ASN A 313 -22.43 -7.99 -8.44
CA ASN A 313 -23.02 -7.05 -7.50
C ASN A 313 -23.53 -5.78 -8.23
N LYS A 314 -24.14 -4.84 -7.48
CA LYS A 314 -24.68 -3.59 -8.07
C LYS A 314 -23.61 -2.73 -8.74
N GLU A 315 -22.36 -2.80 -8.27
CA GLU A 315 -21.22 -2.04 -8.77
C GLU A 315 -20.66 -2.71 -10.04
N SER A 316 -20.48 -4.03 -10.03
CA SER A 316 -20.08 -4.82 -11.22
C SER A 316 -21.11 -4.70 -12.35
N ASN A 317 -22.41 -4.70 -12.04
CA ASN A 317 -23.46 -4.47 -13.04
C ASN A 317 -23.46 -3.06 -13.63
N ALA A 318 -22.76 -2.11 -13.00
CA ALA A 318 -22.59 -0.74 -13.50
C ALA A 318 -21.22 -0.54 -14.17
N GLY A 319 -20.43 -1.60 -14.39
CA GLY A 319 -19.08 -1.52 -14.95
C GLY A 319 -18.03 -0.99 -13.96
N LEU A 320 -18.29 -1.12 -12.66
CA LEU A 320 -17.42 -0.63 -11.58
C LEU A 320 -16.84 -1.79 -10.78
N VAL A 321 -15.57 -1.66 -10.37
CA VAL A 321 -14.94 -2.61 -9.46
C VAL A 321 -15.42 -2.35 -8.03
N ALA A 322 -16.02 -3.36 -7.42
CA ALA A 322 -16.48 -3.28 -6.04
C ALA A 322 -15.32 -3.24 -5.05
N ALA A 323 -15.43 -2.39 -4.03
CA ALA A 323 -14.47 -2.40 -2.92
C ALA A 323 -14.70 -3.66 -2.06
N LYS A 324 -13.63 -4.37 -1.68
CA LYS A 324 -13.76 -5.48 -0.72
C LYS A 324 -14.35 -4.94 0.60
N VAL A 325 -15.30 -5.67 1.18
CA VAL A 325 -16.01 -5.25 2.41
C VAL A 325 -15.02 -5.01 3.56
N SER A 326 -13.97 -5.83 3.66
CA SER A 326 -12.89 -5.67 4.64
C SER A 326 -12.14 -4.35 4.49
N ASP A 327 -11.92 -3.89 3.26
CA ASP A 327 -11.19 -2.65 2.99
C ASP A 327 -12.08 -1.42 3.32
N SER A 328 -13.38 -1.53 3.05
CA SER A 328 -14.38 -0.51 3.43
C SER A 328 -14.47 -0.31 4.96
N ALA A 329 -14.37 -1.40 5.74
CA ALA A 329 -14.39 -1.33 7.20
C ALA A 329 -13.11 -0.66 7.75
N LYS A 330 -11.93 -1.05 7.25
CA LYS A 330 -10.65 -0.44 7.63
C LYS A 330 -10.63 1.05 7.32
N GLU A 331 -11.21 1.46 6.20
CA GLU A 331 -11.26 2.88 5.82
C GLU A 331 -12.14 3.72 6.76
N LYS A 332 -13.22 3.15 7.30
CA LYS A 332 -14.04 3.80 8.33
C LYS A 332 -13.27 3.98 9.64
N LEU A 333 -12.53 2.95 10.07
CA LEU A 333 -11.71 3.02 11.29
C LEU A 333 -10.62 4.10 11.15
N LYS A 334 -9.97 4.16 9.99
CA LYS A 334 -9.02 5.24 9.66
C LYS A 334 -9.68 6.61 9.76
N GLU A 335 -10.85 6.80 9.14
CA GLU A 335 -11.60 8.06 9.23
C GLU A 335 -11.94 8.45 10.68
N MET A 336 -12.39 7.48 11.49
CA MET A 336 -12.68 7.69 12.91
C MET A 336 -11.45 8.19 13.67
N ARG A 337 -10.30 7.51 13.50
CA ARG A 337 -9.04 7.92 14.13
C ARG A 337 -8.62 9.32 13.72
N TYR A 338 -8.67 9.63 12.43
CA TYR A 338 -8.31 10.97 11.96
C TYR A 338 -9.21 12.05 12.56
N CYS A 339 -10.50 11.77 12.71
CA CYS A 339 -11.43 12.70 13.35
C CYS A 339 -11.13 12.90 14.85
N GLN A 340 -10.57 11.89 15.53
CA GLN A 340 -10.13 12.00 16.93
C GLN A 340 -8.87 12.84 17.08
N MET A 341 -7.82 12.54 16.31
CA MET A 341 -6.56 13.30 16.35
C MET A 341 -6.79 14.81 16.12
N MET A 342 -7.78 15.15 15.28
CA MET A 342 -8.19 16.54 15.03
C MET A 342 -8.86 17.22 16.23
N ARG A 343 -9.52 16.46 17.11
CA ARG A 343 -10.11 16.99 18.35
C ARG A 343 -9.05 17.21 19.42
N ASP A 344 -8.07 16.30 19.50
CA ASP A 344 -7.11 16.25 20.63
C ASP A 344 -5.93 17.22 20.45
N ASP A 345 -5.51 17.49 19.21
CA ASP A 345 -4.46 18.48 18.92
C ASP A 345 -4.90 19.47 17.85
N PRO A 346 -5.38 20.67 18.22
CA PRO A 346 -5.77 21.72 17.27
C PRO A 346 -4.59 22.24 16.42
N LYS A 347 -3.34 21.96 16.80
CA LYS A 347 -2.13 22.28 16.01
C LYS A 347 -1.84 21.23 14.95
N LEU A 348 -2.36 20.00 15.10
CA LEU A 348 -2.30 18.95 14.09
C LEU A 348 -3.26 19.31 12.93
N ARG A 349 -2.80 20.18 12.04
CA ARG A 349 -3.59 20.68 10.91
C ARG A 349 -3.69 19.64 9.79
N MET A 350 -4.50 18.61 9.99
CA MET A 350 -4.96 17.75 8.90
C MET A 350 -6.06 18.47 8.11
N ARG A 351 -5.75 18.86 6.87
CA ARG A 351 -6.71 19.44 5.94
C ARG A 351 -7.27 18.35 5.04
N LYS A 352 -8.61 18.16 5.09
CA LYS A 352 -9.32 17.30 4.15
C LYS A 352 -9.30 18.00 2.79
N PHE A 353 -8.93 17.30 1.73
CA PHE A 353 -9.09 17.77 0.35
C PHE A 353 -10.14 16.90 -0.32
N ARG A 354 -11.19 17.52 -0.87
CA ARG A 354 -12.25 16.81 -1.61
C ARG A 354 -12.14 17.14 -3.10
N ALA A 355 -12.49 16.19 -3.96
CA ALA A 355 -12.53 16.43 -5.40
C ALA A 355 -13.58 17.50 -5.72
N GLY A 356 -13.20 18.54 -6.46
CA GLY A 356 -14.07 19.69 -6.77
C GLY A 356 -14.29 20.67 -5.62
N ASP A 357 -13.71 20.43 -4.45
CA ASP A 357 -13.85 21.31 -3.30
C ASP A 357 -12.79 22.41 -3.32
N THR A 358 -13.24 23.57 -3.79
CA THR A 358 -12.47 24.81 -3.86
C THR A 358 -12.57 25.63 -2.58
N SER A 359 -13.32 25.20 -1.56
CA SER A 359 -13.45 25.93 -0.30
C SER A 359 -12.11 25.99 0.48
N HIS A 360 -11.21 25.05 0.20
CA HIS A 360 -9.84 25.02 0.73
C HIS A 360 -8.81 25.79 -0.11
N LEU A 361 -9.22 26.48 -1.19
CA LEU A 361 -8.38 27.44 -1.93
C LEU A 361 -7.87 28.59 -1.04
N GLY A 362 -8.35 28.71 0.20
CA GLY A 362 -7.98 29.68 1.23
C GLY A 362 -6.52 29.70 1.70
N SER A 363 -5.56 29.23 0.91
CA SER A 363 -4.23 29.85 0.91
C SER A 363 -3.84 30.07 -0.54
N ASP A 364 -3.92 31.32 -1.01
CA ASP A 364 -3.42 31.73 -2.34
C ASP A 364 -2.03 31.15 -2.64
N LYS A 365 -1.23 30.95 -1.58
CA LYS A 365 0.10 30.33 -1.61
C LYS A 365 0.10 28.87 -2.11
N THR A 366 -0.84 28.02 -1.70
CA THR A 366 -0.88 26.60 -2.14
C THR A 366 -1.23 26.50 -3.62
N VAL A 367 -2.23 27.27 -4.04
CA VAL A 367 -2.66 27.36 -5.44
C VAL A 367 -1.54 27.93 -6.30
N ALA A 368 -0.88 29.00 -5.84
CA ALA A 368 0.26 29.60 -6.51
C ALA A 368 1.45 28.61 -6.61
N ALA A 369 1.74 27.86 -5.55
CA ALA A 369 2.78 26.85 -5.56
C ALA A 369 2.47 25.73 -6.57
N LEU A 370 1.22 25.27 -6.61
CA LEU A 370 0.80 24.24 -7.55
C LEU A 370 0.82 24.73 -9.01
N ARG A 371 0.42 25.98 -9.27
CA ARG A 371 0.57 26.63 -10.58
C ARG A 371 2.05 26.81 -10.97
N SER A 372 2.91 27.19 -10.03
CA SER A 372 4.35 27.28 -10.26
C SER A 372 4.98 25.91 -10.57
N LEU A 373 4.52 24.85 -9.89
CA LEU A 373 4.89 23.48 -10.23
C LEU A 373 4.37 23.11 -11.62
N LYS A 374 3.13 23.47 -12.00
CA LYS A 374 2.59 23.22 -13.35
C LYS A 374 3.53 23.78 -14.43
N VAL A 375 3.96 25.04 -14.30
CA VAL A 375 4.88 25.66 -15.27
C VAL A 375 6.18 24.85 -15.39
N GLN A 376 6.83 24.53 -14.26
CA GLN A 376 8.06 23.74 -14.27
C GLN A 376 7.86 22.34 -14.86
N MET A 377 6.73 21.69 -14.59
CA MET A 377 6.40 20.39 -15.17
C MET A 377 6.28 20.47 -16.69
N LEU A 378 5.58 21.50 -17.19
CA LEU A 378 5.41 21.72 -18.63
C LEU A 378 6.76 22.02 -19.31
N ASP A 379 7.62 22.83 -18.69
CA ASP A 379 8.98 23.13 -19.19
C ASP A 379 9.85 21.87 -19.29
N MET A 380 9.57 20.86 -18.44
CA MET A 380 10.23 19.55 -18.47
C MET A 380 9.55 18.53 -19.39
N GLY A 381 8.54 18.94 -20.17
CA GLY A 381 7.85 18.10 -21.15
C GLY A 381 6.70 17.24 -20.59
N PHE A 382 6.18 17.56 -19.39
CA PHE A 382 4.98 16.90 -18.86
C PHE A 382 3.76 17.20 -19.73
N VAL A 383 2.97 16.17 -20.05
CA VAL A 383 1.70 16.31 -20.76
C VAL A 383 0.55 15.86 -19.83
N PRO A 384 -0.38 16.76 -19.45
CA PRO A 384 -1.55 16.39 -18.68
C PRO A 384 -2.38 15.31 -19.39
N ALA A 385 -2.78 14.27 -18.67
CA ALA A 385 -3.55 13.17 -19.27
C ALA A 385 -5.05 13.50 -19.33
N THR A 386 -5.44 14.55 -20.09
CA THR A 386 -6.82 15.08 -20.15
C THR A 386 -7.87 14.06 -20.57
N ARG A 387 -7.47 12.97 -21.23
CA ARG A 387 -8.33 11.82 -21.55
C ARG A 387 -9.00 11.17 -20.33
N VAL A 388 -8.45 11.36 -19.13
CA VAL A 388 -9.06 10.84 -17.87
C VAL A 388 -10.16 11.76 -17.31
N CYS A 389 -10.42 12.91 -17.93
CA CYS A 389 -11.56 13.76 -17.61
C CYS A 389 -12.74 13.41 -18.54
N LEU A 390 -13.82 12.93 -17.94
CA LEU A 390 -15.01 12.48 -18.68
C LEU A 390 -15.97 13.63 -19.03
N ASP A 391 -15.73 14.83 -18.49
CA ASP A 391 -16.57 16.00 -18.74
C ASP A 391 -16.35 16.54 -20.16
N LYS A 392 -17.47 16.87 -20.84
CA LYS A 392 -17.47 17.52 -22.16
C LYS A 392 -17.17 19.02 -22.02
N VAL A 393 -16.01 19.33 -21.49
CA VAL A 393 -15.49 20.69 -21.35
C VAL A 393 -14.30 20.89 -22.29
N GLU A 394 -13.92 22.15 -22.51
CA GLU A 394 -12.74 22.51 -23.31
C GLU A 394 -11.47 21.90 -22.69
N GLU A 395 -10.45 21.63 -23.52
CA GLU A 395 -9.20 20.99 -23.05
C GLU A 395 -8.51 21.79 -21.95
N GLU A 396 -8.56 23.12 -22.00
CA GLU A 396 -8.01 24.00 -20.96
C GLU A 396 -8.70 23.78 -19.60
N GLU A 397 -10.02 23.60 -19.61
CA GLU A 397 -10.80 23.34 -18.40
C GLU A 397 -10.53 21.94 -17.85
N LYS A 398 -10.34 20.93 -18.71
CA LYS A 398 -9.91 19.59 -18.28
C LYS A 398 -8.55 19.63 -17.59
N GLU A 399 -7.59 20.38 -18.13
CA GLU A 399 -6.28 20.56 -17.49
C GLU A 399 -6.39 21.24 -16.13
N GLU A 400 -7.26 22.26 -16.01
CA GLU A 400 -7.46 22.97 -14.76
C GLU A 400 -8.09 22.05 -13.69
N GLN A 401 -9.09 21.25 -14.06
CA GLN A 401 -9.67 20.23 -13.19
C GLN A 401 -8.63 19.18 -12.74
N LEU A 402 -7.76 18.72 -13.64
CA LEU A 402 -6.67 17.81 -13.30
C LEU A 402 -5.67 18.44 -12.32
N LEU A 403 -5.31 19.70 -12.54
CA LEU A 403 -4.39 20.41 -11.67
C LEU A 403 -4.92 20.49 -10.24
N PHE A 404 -6.21 20.76 -10.06
CA PHE A 404 -6.83 20.94 -8.74
C PHE A 404 -7.40 19.67 -8.12
N ARG A 405 -6.97 18.49 -8.57
CA ARG A 405 -7.29 17.24 -7.87
C ARG A 405 -6.71 17.25 -6.45
N SER A 406 -7.47 16.66 -5.53
CA SER A 406 -7.23 16.72 -4.09
C SER A 406 -5.85 16.22 -3.67
N ASN A 407 -5.29 15.24 -4.40
CA ASN A 407 -3.94 14.73 -4.18
C ASN A 407 -2.84 15.74 -4.49
N LYS A 408 -2.95 16.44 -5.62
CA LYS A 408 -1.99 17.49 -5.99
C LYS A 408 -2.03 18.66 -5.02
N LEU A 409 -3.23 19.07 -4.60
CA LEU A 409 -3.41 20.09 -3.57
C LEU A 409 -2.81 19.70 -2.23
N ALA A 410 -2.99 18.45 -1.80
CA ALA A 410 -2.42 17.93 -0.57
C ALA A 410 -0.87 17.97 -0.60
N PHE A 411 -0.25 17.51 -1.69
CA PHE A 411 1.20 17.55 -1.82
C PHE A 411 1.74 18.98 -1.93
N ALA A 412 1.09 19.86 -2.69
CA ALA A 412 1.48 21.27 -2.77
C ALA A 412 1.46 21.95 -1.39
N TYR A 413 0.41 21.69 -0.60
CA TYR A 413 0.34 22.17 0.77
C TYR A 413 1.46 21.58 1.66
N ALA A 414 1.68 20.27 1.60
CA ALA A 414 2.73 19.58 2.37
C ALA A 414 4.14 20.11 2.07
N ILE A 415 4.40 20.50 0.83
CA ILE A 415 5.68 21.08 0.41
C ILE A 415 5.89 22.45 1.07
N LEU A 416 4.85 23.28 1.15
CA LEU A 416 4.92 24.60 1.78
C LEU A 416 5.06 24.53 3.30
N ASP A 417 4.45 23.54 3.93
CA ASP A 417 4.42 23.39 5.40
C ASP A 417 5.62 22.63 5.97
N SER A 418 6.52 22.12 5.11
CA SER A 418 7.64 21.28 5.53
C SER A 418 9.01 21.84 5.12
N LYS A 419 10.02 21.56 5.95
CA LYS A 419 11.43 21.85 5.62
C LYS A 419 11.83 21.22 4.29
N ALA A 420 12.66 21.92 3.52
CA ALA A 420 13.19 21.44 2.24
C ALA A 420 13.76 20.02 2.35
N ARG A 421 13.56 19.20 1.30
CA ARG A 421 14.05 17.81 1.18
C ARG A 421 13.52 16.81 2.22
N ARG A 422 12.64 17.20 3.13
CA ARG A 422 11.99 16.26 4.05
C ARG A 422 11.03 15.33 3.29
N PRO A 423 11.04 14.00 3.54
CA PRO A 423 10.06 13.09 2.97
C PRO A 423 8.63 13.47 3.36
N LEU A 424 7.72 13.35 2.39
CA LEU A 424 6.30 13.68 2.56
C LEU A 424 5.44 12.43 2.43
N THR A 425 4.38 12.32 3.22
CA THR A 425 3.48 11.18 3.15
C THR A 425 2.03 11.65 3.03
N VAL A 426 1.35 11.23 1.96
CA VAL A 426 -0.07 11.52 1.75
C VAL A 426 -0.82 10.20 1.65
N LEU A 427 -1.92 10.10 2.36
CA LEU A 427 -2.79 8.93 2.40
C LEU A 427 -4.04 9.26 1.61
N GLN A 428 -4.31 8.49 0.56
CA GLN A 428 -5.44 8.71 -0.33
C GLN A 428 -6.36 7.48 -0.28
N ASN A 429 -7.65 7.73 -0.07
CA ASN A 429 -8.65 6.68 0.05
C ASN A 429 -9.20 6.19 -1.29
N MET A 430 -8.58 6.60 -2.40
CA MET A 430 -8.95 6.30 -3.77
C MET A 430 -7.68 5.91 -4.53
N ARG A 431 -7.81 5.01 -5.51
CA ARG A 431 -6.71 4.72 -6.43
C ARG A 431 -6.16 6.02 -7.03
N THR A 432 -4.84 6.11 -7.13
CA THR A 432 -4.19 7.19 -7.89
C THR A 432 -4.65 7.11 -9.35
N CYS A 433 -4.74 8.23 -10.05
CA CYS A 433 -5.02 8.25 -11.49
C CYS A 433 -3.73 8.50 -12.27
N VAL A 434 -3.71 8.20 -13.57
CA VAL A 434 -2.52 8.35 -14.44
C VAL A 434 -1.89 9.74 -14.31
N ASP A 435 -2.73 10.77 -14.44
CA ASP A 435 -2.31 12.16 -14.32
C ASP A 435 -1.75 12.49 -12.93
N GLY A 436 -2.40 12.00 -11.86
CA GLY A 436 -1.95 12.19 -10.49
C GLY A 436 -0.61 11.50 -10.22
N HIS A 437 -0.45 10.26 -10.69
CA HIS A 437 0.76 9.47 -10.55
C HIS A 437 1.94 10.16 -11.26
N ASN A 438 1.75 10.54 -12.53
CA ASN A 438 2.77 11.23 -13.32
C ASN A 438 3.10 12.61 -12.74
N THR A 439 2.12 13.33 -12.22
CA THR A 439 2.35 14.61 -11.54
C THR A 439 3.27 14.44 -10.33
N LEU A 440 3.07 13.41 -9.51
CA LEU A 440 3.87 13.18 -8.31
C LEU A 440 5.29 12.73 -8.63
N LYS A 441 5.50 11.95 -9.71
CA LYS A 441 6.84 11.71 -10.27
C LYS A 441 7.53 13.05 -10.58
N MET A 442 6.89 13.93 -11.33
CA MET A 442 7.47 15.23 -11.68
C MET A 442 7.74 16.11 -10.46
N ILE A 443 6.83 16.15 -9.49
CA ILE A 443 7.03 16.90 -8.24
C ILE A 443 8.21 16.34 -7.45
N SER A 444 8.38 15.02 -7.38
CA SER A 444 9.54 14.41 -6.70
C SER A 444 10.86 14.83 -7.34
N LEU A 445 10.89 14.92 -8.68
CA LEU A 445 12.04 15.35 -9.47
C LEU A 445 12.33 16.84 -9.27
N ILE A 446 11.33 17.71 -9.43
CA ILE A 446 11.46 19.17 -9.28
C ILE A 446 11.91 19.55 -7.88
N THR A 447 11.32 18.93 -6.86
CA THR A 447 11.58 19.31 -5.46
C THR A 447 12.78 18.57 -4.84
N GLY A 448 13.27 17.52 -5.49
CA GLY A 448 14.29 16.63 -4.93
C GLY A 448 13.85 15.96 -3.62
N ARG A 449 12.53 15.70 -3.47
CA ARG A 449 11.93 15.08 -2.27
C ARG A 449 11.49 13.66 -2.58
N GLU A 450 11.66 12.79 -1.59
CA GLU A 450 10.94 11.52 -1.56
C GLU A 450 9.48 11.79 -1.17
N LEU A 451 8.55 11.35 -2.02
CA LEU A 451 7.13 11.43 -1.77
C LEU A 451 6.59 10.02 -1.56
N ARG A 452 5.87 9.78 -0.48
CA ARG A 452 5.16 8.53 -0.24
C ARG A 452 3.67 8.79 -0.36
N GLN A 453 3.00 8.06 -1.23
CA GLN A 453 1.55 8.11 -1.34
C GLN A 453 0.99 6.73 -1.08
N ARG A 454 0.08 6.59 -0.12
CA ARG A 454 -0.72 5.37 0.01
C ARG A 454 -2.01 5.55 -0.78
N ASP A 455 -2.35 4.61 -1.65
CA ASP A 455 -3.69 4.51 -2.21
C ASP A 455 -4.44 3.29 -1.64
N GLN A 456 -5.59 2.93 -2.23
CA GLN A 456 -6.38 1.78 -1.77
C GLN A 456 -5.62 0.44 -1.86
N ARG A 457 -4.63 0.31 -2.75
CA ARG A 457 -3.95 -0.96 -3.04
C ARG A 457 -2.56 -1.03 -2.42
N ARG A 458 -1.77 0.05 -2.50
CA ARG A 458 -0.34 0.01 -2.19
C ARG A 458 0.23 1.36 -1.77
N PHE A 459 1.49 1.33 -1.33
CA PHE A 459 2.32 2.52 -1.29
C PHE A 459 3.04 2.74 -2.63
N HIS A 460 3.06 4.01 -3.04
CA HIS A 460 3.84 4.58 -4.12
C HIS A 460 4.95 5.41 -3.51
N ILE A 461 6.21 5.06 -3.79
CA ILE A 461 7.38 5.84 -3.36
C ILE A 461 7.92 6.54 -4.60
N TYR A 462 7.72 7.84 -4.69
CA TYR A 462 8.24 8.67 -5.78
C TYR A 462 9.58 9.26 -5.38
N LYS A 463 10.60 8.99 -6.18
CA LYS A 463 11.97 9.46 -5.97
C LYS A 463 12.62 9.74 -7.32
N ASN A 464 13.17 10.94 -7.48
CA ASN A 464 13.90 11.35 -8.68
C ASN A 464 13.11 11.13 -10.00
N GLY A 465 11.79 11.36 -9.99
CA GLY A 465 10.97 11.20 -11.20
C GLY A 465 10.52 9.77 -11.49
N VAL A 466 10.88 8.80 -10.64
CA VAL A 466 10.47 7.39 -10.76
C VAL A 466 9.56 7.04 -9.59
N CYS A 467 8.62 6.12 -9.81
CA CYS A 467 7.81 5.54 -8.74
C CYS A 467 8.22 4.09 -8.50
N SER A 468 8.18 3.63 -7.24
CA SER A 468 8.45 2.24 -6.87
C SER A 468 7.50 1.20 -7.48
N CYS A 469 6.43 1.64 -8.16
CA CYS A 469 5.56 0.76 -8.93
C CYS A 469 5.98 0.59 -10.40
N ASN A 470 7.04 1.27 -10.86
CA ASN A 470 7.46 1.28 -12.26
C ASN A 470 6.35 1.63 -13.27
N ASP A 471 5.41 2.50 -12.87
CA ASP A 471 4.21 2.89 -13.64
C ASP A 471 3.11 1.82 -13.76
N TYR A 472 3.25 0.72 -13.01
CA TYR A 472 2.27 -0.35 -12.86
C TYR A 472 1.48 -0.17 -11.54
N TRP A 473 0.47 0.71 -11.56
CA TRP A 473 -0.33 1.10 -10.38
C TRP A 473 -1.84 0.88 -10.56
#